data_AF-A0A4R9VIK3-F1
#
_entry.id   AF-A0A4R9VIK3-F1
#
_cell.length_a   1.000
_cell.length_b   1.000
_cell.length_c   1.000
_cell.angle_alpha   90.00
_cell.angle_beta   90.00
_cell.angle_gamma   90.00
#
_symmetry.space_group_name_H-M   'P 1'
#
loop_
_entity.id
_entity.type
_entity.pdbx_description
1 polymer ?
#
loop_
_entity_poly.entity_id
_entity_poly.type
_entity_poly.pdbx_seq_one_letter_code
_entity_poly.pdbx_strand_id
1 'polypeptide(L)'
;MRKLLIMLTPAAIILLAAPFATAQESQQPAPAAVDTAKGLPEWDKVYAVFSHPRCADCHVADDRPRWSGAHYGGTRVHGFNVQRGADGSGFG
;
A
#
# COMPACT_ATOMS: atom_id res chain seq x y z
N MET A 1 -42.34 -20.62 -31.35
CA MET A 1 -41.57 -21.50 -30.43
C MET A 1 -40.06 -21.26 -30.52
N ARG A 2 -39.44 -21.29 -31.71
CA ARG A 2 -37.98 -21.09 -31.89
C ARG A 2 -37.46 -19.73 -31.40
N LYS A 3 -38.21 -18.63 -31.57
CA LYS A 3 -37.86 -17.30 -31.03
C LYS A 3 -37.92 -17.22 -29.49
N LEU A 4 -38.80 -18.01 -28.87
CA LEU A 4 -38.92 -18.10 -27.40
C LEU A 4 -37.71 -18.84 -26.81
N LEU A 5 -37.29 -19.94 -27.47
CA LEU A 5 -36.07 -20.67 -27.10
C LEU A 5 -34.79 -19.82 -27.23
N ILE A 6 -34.70 -18.96 -28.25
CA ILE A 6 -33.54 -18.08 -28.48
C ILE A 6 -33.44 -16.95 -27.44
N MET A 7 -34.56 -16.52 -26.86
CA MET A 7 -34.56 -15.51 -25.80
C MET A 7 -34.32 -16.09 -24.40
N LEU A 8 -34.57 -17.38 -24.19
CA LEU A 8 -34.37 -18.06 -22.91
C LEU A 8 -32.90 -18.40 -22.63
N THR A 9 -32.08 -18.60 -23.67
CA THR A 9 -30.65 -18.90 -23.56
C THR A 9 -29.81 -17.79 -22.91
N PRO A 10 -29.88 -16.51 -23.34
CA PRO A 10 -29.13 -15.44 -22.67
C PRO A 10 -29.60 -15.20 -21.24
N ALA A 11 -30.91 -15.36 -20.97
CA ALA A 11 -31.45 -15.23 -19.61
C ALA A 11 -30.91 -16.32 -18.66
N ALA A 12 -30.77 -17.56 -19.14
CA ALA A 12 -30.18 -18.65 -18.36
C ALA A 12 -28.67 -18.42 -18.09
N ILE A 13 -27.93 -17.87 -19.04
CA ILE A 13 -26.50 -17.56 -18.88
C ILE A 13 -26.28 -16.44 -17.85
N ILE A 14 -27.14 -15.41 -17.84
CA ILE A 14 -27.07 -14.34 -16.85
C ILE A 14 -27.41 -14.86 -15.44
N LEU A 15 -28.35 -15.80 -15.32
CA LEU A 15 -28.74 -16.39 -14.04
C LEU A 15 -27.66 -17.32 -13.45
N LEU A 16 -26.86 -17.98 -14.31
CA LEU A 16 -25.77 -18.88 -13.88
C LEU A 16 -24.46 -18.17 -13.48
N ALA A 17 -24.24 -16.92 -13.90
CA ALA A 17 -23.02 -16.17 -13.60
C ALA A 17 -23.05 -15.40 -12.27
N ALA A 18 -24.22 -15.29 -11.64
CA ALA A 18 -24.42 -14.49 -10.43
C ALA A 18 -23.68 -14.96 -9.14
N PRO A 19 -23.40 -16.25 -8.88
CA PRO A 19 -22.85 -16.64 -7.57
C PRO A 19 -21.35 -16.35 -7.40
N PHE A 20 -20.62 -15.97 -8.46
CA PHE A 20 -19.18 -15.68 -8.37
C PHE A 20 -18.87 -14.22 -8.00
N ALA A 21 -19.88 -13.36 -7.88
CA ALA A 21 -19.74 -11.95 -7.53
C ALA A 21 -20.00 -11.65 -6.05
N THR A 22 -19.87 -12.66 -5.17
CA THR A 22 -19.54 -12.35 -3.78
C THR A 22 -18.05 -12.03 -3.78
N ALA A 23 -17.74 -10.76 -4.04
CA ALA A 23 -16.48 -10.20 -3.58
C ALA A 23 -16.32 -10.67 -2.14
N GLN A 24 -15.23 -11.38 -1.87
CA GLN A 24 -14.92 -11.86 -0.54
C GLN A 24 -14.88 -10.62 0.35
N GLU A 25 -15.98 -10.33 1.02
CA GLU A 25 -15.98 -9.39 2.11
C GLU A 25 -15.06 -10.04 3.12
N SER A 26 -13.81 -9.57 3.15
CA SER A 26 -12.85 -10.02 4.12
C SER A 26 -13.56 -9.86 5.45
N GLN A 27 -13.94 -10.96 6.09
CA GLN A 27 -14.35 -10.91 7.48
C GLN A 27 -13.14 -10.33 8.20
N GLN A 28 -13.18 -9.02 8.45
CA GLN A 28 -12.18 -8.36 9.24
C GLN A 28 -12.27 -9.06 10.59
N PRO A 29 -11.21 -9.79 11.01
CA PRO A 29 -11.25 -10.47 12.29
C PRO A 29 -11.68 -9.46 13.33
N ALA A 30 -12.56 -9.89 14.25
CA ALA A 30 -12.91 -9.05 15.40
C ALA A 30 -11.62 -8.48 15.99
N PRO A 31 -11.56 -7.18 16.35
CA PRO A 31 -10.32 -6.56 16.81
C PRO A 31 -9.71 -7.43 17.90
N ALA A 32 -8.56 -8.04 17.60
CA ALA A 32 -7.86 -8.81 18.61
C ALA A 32 -7.50 -7.83 19.74
N ALA A 33 -7.62 -8.27 20.99
CA ALA A 33 -7.10 -7.50 22.11
C ALA A 33 -5.58 -7.37 21.92
N VAL A 34 -5.12 -6.21 21.48
CA VAL A 34 -3.70 -5.94 21.22
C VAL A 34 -3.02 -5.59 22.53
N ASP A 35 -2.04 -6.39 22.93
CA ASP A 35 -1.18 -6.10 24.07
C ASP A 35 -0.06 -5.14 23.61
N THR A 36 -0.23 -3.86 23.91
CA THR A 36 0.74 -2.82 23.55
C THR A 36 2.10 -3.02 24.22
N ALA A 37 2.14 -3.58 25.44
CA ALA A 37 3.39 -3.83 26.14
C ALA A 37 4.22 -4.92 25.45
N LYS A 38 3.56 -5.92 24.84
CA LYS A 38 4.22 -6.92 23.98
C LYS A 38 4.57 -6.40 22.60
N GLY A 39 3.81 -5.45 22.07
CA GLY A 39 4.06 -4.86 20.75
C GLY A 39 5.27 -3.93 20.71
N LEU A 40 5.55 -3.21 21.80
CA LEU A 40 6.59 -2.18 21.81
C LEU A 40 8.01 -2.71 21.50
N PRO A 41 8.48 -3.85 22.06
CA PRO A 41 9.78 -4.42 21.70
C PRO A 41 9.88 -4.86 20.23
N GLU A 42 8.76 -5.26 19.60
CA GLU A 42 8.73 -5.59 18.18
C GLU A 42 8.74 -4.33 17.32
N TRP A 43 8.05 -3.28 17.76
CA TRP A 43 8.11 -1.96 17.14
C TRP A 43 9.52 -1.38 17.16
N ASP A 44 10.29 -1.57 18.24
CA ASP A 44 11.67 -1.08 18.32
C ASP A 44 12.56 -1.68 17.20
N LYS A 45 12.35 -2.95 16.84
CA LYS A 45 13.08 -3.60 15.73
C LYS A 45 12.71 -2.96 14.39
N VAL A 46 11.43 -2.69 14.18
CA VAL A 46 10.91 -2.01 12.98
C VAL A 46 11.48 -0.59 12.91
N TYR A 47 11.39 0.16 14.00
CA TYR A 47 11.90 1.51 14.13
C TYR A 47 13.40 1.57 13.80
N ALA A 48 14.22 0.68 14.38
CA ALA A 48 15.66 0.66 14.15
C ALA A 48 16.07 0.57 12.67
N VAL A 49 15.26 -0.11 11.85
CA VAL A 49 15.50 -0.22 10.39
C VAL A 49 14.97 1.01 9.66
N PHE A 50 13.70 1.35 9.88
CA PHE A 50 13.05 2.43 9.11
C PHE A 50 13.55 3.83 9.49
N SER A 51 14.07 4.00 10.71
CA SER A 51 14.72 5.25 11.14
C SER A 51 16.15 5.40 10.62
N HIS A 52 16.73 4.37 9.99
CA HIS A 52 18.07 4.46 9.44
C HIS A 52 18.10 5.42 8.23
N PRO A 53 19.13 6.30 8.08
CA PRO A 53 19.20 7.29 7.00
C PRO A 53 18.96 6.71 5.60
N ARG A 54 19.46 5.50 5.33
CA ARG A 54 19.21 4.76 4.08
C ARG A 54 17.73 4.67 3.68
N CYS A 55 16.82 4.53 4.66
CA CYS A 55 15.38 4.44 4.43
C CYS A 55 14.73 5.82 4.60
N ALA A 56 14.99 6.48 5.73
CA ALA A 56 14.34 7.74 6.11
C ALA A 56 14.67 8.90 5.16
N ASP A 57 15.87 8.93 4.57
CA ASP A 57 16.26 10.03 3.68
C ASP A 57 15.56 9.96 2.31
N CYS A 58 15.04 8.80 1.91
CA CYS A 58 14.26 8.64 0.67
C CYS A 58 12.75 8.70 0.92
N HIS A 59 12.29 8.21 2.07
CA HIS A 59 10.88 8.24 2.48
C HIS A 59 10.60 9.42 3.42
N VAL A 60 10.72 10.62 2.84
CA VAL A 60 10.48 11.89 3.53
C VAL A 60 9.02 12.35 3.40
N ALA A 61 8.62 13.28 4.27
CA ALA A 61 7.27 13.86 4.27
C ALA A 61 7.03 14.83 3.10
N ASP A 62 8.09 15.34 2.48
CA ASP A 62 8.03 16.18 1.28
C ASP A 62 8.59 15.44 0.06
N ASP A 63 8.65 16.15 -1.07
CA ASP A 63 9.02 15.54 -2.36
C ASP A 63 10.53 15.50 -2.61
N ARG A 64 11.36 15.90 -1.64
CA ARG A 64 12.82 16.02 -1.81
C ARG A 64 13.51 15.03 -0.89
N PRO A 65 14.26 14.04 -1.40
CA PRO A 65 15.11 13.21 -0.55
C PRO A 65 16.18 14.02 0.20
N ARG A 66 16.76 13.42 1.24
CA ARG A 66 17.77 14.01 2.11
C ARG A 66 19.11 13.28 2.00
N TRP A 67 20.13 13.90 2.56
CA TRP A 67 21.32 13.25 3.07
C TRP A 67 21.45 13.65 4.53
N SER A 68 21.52 12.67 5.42
CA SER A 68 21.66 12.89 6.85
C SER A 68 22.74 11.98 7.47
N GLY A 69 23.12 12.29 8.72
CA GLY A 69 24.15 11.56 9.46
C GLY A 69 25.50 12.27 9.50
N ALA A 70 26.41 11.72 10.31
CA ALA A 70 27.69 12.35 10.65
C ALA A 70 28.57 12.65 9.42
N HIS A 71 28.54 11.78 8.41
CA HIS A 71 29.33 11.96 7.18
C HIS A 71 28.97 13.24 6.41
N TYR A 72 27.71 13.66 6.48
CA TYR A 72 27.22 14.84 5.75
C TYR A 72 27.19 16.11 6.60
N GLY A 73 27.55 16.04 7.89
CA GLY A 73 27.61 17.19 8.80
C GLY A 73 26.23 17.76 9.20
N GLY A 74 25.16 17.01 8.93
CA GLY A 74 23.78 17.43 9.20
C GLY A 74 22.83 16.97 8.11
N THR A 75 21.53 17.25 8.32
CA THR A 75 20.48 16.95 7.35
C THR A 75 20.42 18.04 6.28
N ARG A 76 20.46 17.62 5.01
CA ARG A 76 20.33 18.52 3.85
C ARG A 76 19.60 17.84 2.71
N VAL A 77 19.18 18.61 1.71
CA VAL A 77 18.61 18.06 0.48
C VAL A 77 19.67 17.20 -0.24
N HIS A 78 19.24 16.08 -0.81
CA HIS A 78 20.08 15.19 -1.59
C HIS A 78 20.81 15.95 -2.72
N GLY A 79 22.12 15.77 -2.87
CA GLY A 79 22.95 16.64 -3.73
C GLY A 79 22.66 16.55 -5.23
N PHE A 80 22.09 15.43 -5.71
CA PHE A 80 21.62 15.30 -7.10
C PHE A 80 20.27 15.99 -7.37
N ASN A 81 19.70 16.70 -6.39
CA ASN A 81 18.43 17.41 -6.51
C ASN A 81 17.28 16.52 -7.05
N VAL A 82 17.23 15.27 -6.61
CA VAL A 82 16.12 14.36 -6.89
C VAL A 82 14.82 14.95 -6.31
N GLN A 83 13.74 14.86 -7.07
CA GLN A 83 12.40 15.34 -6.70
C GLN A 83 11.37 14.28 -7.10
N ARG A 84 10.40 14.01 -6.23
CA ARG A 84 9.24 13.19 -6.56
C ARG A 84 8.42 13.86 -7.68
N GLY A 85 8.00 13.08 -8.67
CA GLY A 85 7.08 13.47 -9.73
C GLY A 85 5.67 13.72 -9.20
N ALA A 86 4.86 14.42 -9.99
CA ALA A 86 3.49 14.80 -9.61
C ALA A 86 2.55 13.59 -9.48
N ASP A 87 2.88 12.49 -10.16
CA ASP A 87 2.23 11.19 -10.09
C ASP A 87 2.62 10.38 -8.81
N GLY A 88 3.50 10.94 -7.99
CA GLY A 88 4.04 10.29 -6.79
C GLY A 88 5.24 9.37 -7.07
N SER A 89 5.66 9.20 -8.33
CA SER A 89 6.78 8.36 -8.74
C SER A 89 8.08 9.18 -8.92
N GLY A 90 9.15 8.55 -9.41
CA GLY A 90 10.38 9.24 -9.79
C GLY A 90 10.48 9.54 -11.29
N PHE A 91 9.44 9.26 -12.07
CA PHE A 91 9.49 9.25 -13.54
C PHE A 91 8.83 10.45 -14.23
N GLY A 92 8.09 11.27 -13.48
CA GLY A 92 7.45 12.49 -14.00
C GLY A 92 6.02 12.27 -14.45
#